data_AF-A0A151IVJ0-F1
#
_entry.id   AF-A0A151IVJ0-F1
#
_cell.length_a   1.000
_cell.length_b   1.000
_cell.length_c   1.000
_cell.angle_alpha   90.00
_cell.angle_beta   90.00
_cell.angle_gamma   90.00
#
_symmetry.space_group_name_H-M   'P 1'
#
loop_
_entity.id
_entity.type
_entity.pdbx_description
1 polymer ?
#
loop_
_entity_poly.entity_id
_entity_poly.type
_entity_poly.pdbx_seq_one_letter_code
_entity_poly.pdbx_strand_id
1 'polypeptide(L)'
;MTETLQSALAPLLTTGSFWNLFVFEYPLGQPRPNLSCLYTLVVWSFFTCSFYYSYYIELPLLVSSRSYIIGITAIASILVSFFRFKELNGCLHELSIVDDTLEALGAPKKYQQLRNKIIRIIIGWIVFISLDLSITLYFNFEYSFLNTDSFLFFGLYFTHMHYLVYNYPRYVHFLSALIWASIIRYVGSRFHQVNDRLHVLYPDLFENNADYGRQNRYLLVNHRITGAKSRMRYIWIIM
;
A
#
# COMPACT_ATOMS: atom_id res chain seq x y z
N MET A 1 1.97 23.46 -7.19
CA MET A 1 2.36 23.69 -5.79
C MET A 1 1.65 22.64 -4.95
N THR A 2 2.37 21.69 -4.33
CA THR A 2 1.75 20.66 -3.47
C THR A 2 1.82 21.16 -2.04
N GLU A 3 0.74 21.75 -1.54
CA GLU A 3 0.75 22.39 -0.22
C GLU A 3 0.51 21.40 0.93
N THR A 4 -0.10 20.24 0.64
CA THR A 4 -0.47 19.25 1.66
C THR A 4 0.06 17.86 1.35
N LEU A 5 0.28 17.07 2.40
CA LEU A 5 0.67 15.66 2.32
C LEU A 5 -0.34 14.84 1.51
N GLN A 6 -1.64 15.09 1.68
CA GLN A 6 -2.71 14.44 0.94
C GLN A 6 -2.62 14.75 -0.56
N SER A 7 -2.26 15.97 -0.95
CA SER A 7 -2.01 16.34 -2.36
C SER A 7 -0.80 15.59 -2.95
N ALA A 8 0.24 15.36 -2.15
CA ALA A 8 1.42 14.60 -2.58
C ALA A 8 1.11 13.10 -2.78
N LEU A 9 0.25 12.52 -1.93
CA LEU A 9 -0.21 11.13 -1.99
C LEU A 9 -1.38 10.90 -2.95
N ALA A 10 -2.07 11.97 -3.38
CA ALA A 10 -3.25 11.87 -4.23
C ALA A 10 -3.08 10.97 -5.46
N PRO A 11 -1.98 11.03 -6.24
CA PRO A 11 -1.80 10.14 -7.39
C PRO A 11 -1.79 8.65 -7.02
N LEU A 12 -1.25 8.32 -5.84
CA LEU A 12 -1.19 6.95 -5.35
C LEU A 12 -2.57 6.48 -4.89
N LEU A 13 -3.27 7.32 -4.13
CA LEU A 13 -4.60 7.03 -3.63
C LEU A 13 -5.61 6.90 -4.77
N THR A 14 -5.57 7.79 -5.77
CA THR A 14 -6.44 7.69 -6.96
C THR A 14 -6.17 6.43 -7.76
N THR A 15 -4.89 6.08 -7.96
CA THR A 15 -4.52 4.81 -8.60
C THR A 15 -5.06 3.63 -7.79
N GLY A 16 -4.92 3.65 -6.46
CA GLY A 16 -5.49 2.62 -5.60
C GLY A 16 -7.02 2.54 -5.68
N SER A 17 -7.75 3.66 -5.75
CA SER A 17 -9.21 3.66 -5.91
C SER A 17 -9.66 2.99 -7.21
N PHE A 18 -8.96 3.22 -8.33
CA PHE A 18 -9.26 2.53 -9.60
C PHE A 18 -9.16 1.01 -9.51
N TRP A 19 -8.29 0.52 -8.64
CA TRP A 19 -8.07 -0.91 -8.40
C TRP A 19 -8.87 -1.44 -7.20
N ASN A 20 -9.90 -0.71 -6.78
CA ASN A 20 -10.79 -1.03 -5.66
C ASN A 20 -10.10 -1.09 -4.28
N LEU A 21 -8.90 -0.53 -4.13
CA LEU A 21 -8.19 -0.50 -2.85
C LEU A 21 -8.58 0.67 -1.96
N PHE A 22 -9.17 1.75 -2.51
CA PHE A 22 -9.57 2.92 -1.72
C PHE A 22 -10.92 3.46 -2.20
N VAL A 23 -11.58 4.21 -1.33
CA VAL A 23 -12.78 4.98 -1.69
C VAL A 23 -12.38 6.07 -2.68
N PHE A 24 -13.18 6.27 -3.73
CA PHE A 24 -13.03 7.39 -4.64
C PHE A 24 -13.26 8.72 -3.90
N GLU A 25 -12.25 9.58 -3.94
CA GLU A 25 -12.35 10.98 -3.54
C GLU A 25 -12.31 11.84 -4.81
N TYR A 26 -13.48 12.15 -5.36
CA TYR A 26 -13.60 13.06 -6.50
C TYR A 26 -14.81 13.99 -6.33
N PRO A 27 -14.61 15.32 -6.17
CA PRO A 27 -13.34 16.04 -6.03
C PRO A 27 -12.56 15.69 -4.73
N LEU A 28 -11.28 16.04 -4.67
CA LEU A 28 -10.38 15.68 -3.55
C LEU A 28 -10.95 16.15 -2.20
N GLY A 29 -10.98 15.26 -1.20
CA GLY A 29 -11.59 15.55 0.12
C GLY A 29 -13.10 15.29 0.23
N GLN A 30 -13.76 14.88 -0.86
CA GLN A 30 -15.16 14.42 -0.83
C GLN A 30 -15.24 12.92 -1.13
N PRO A 31 -15.22 12.05 -0.10
CA PRO A 31 -15.31 10.60 -0.32
C PRO A 31 -16.70 10.22 -0.84
N ARG A 32 -16.72 9.40 -1.90
CA ARG A 32 -17.95 8.84 -2.50
C ARG A 32 -18.02 7.32 -2.25
N PRO A 33 -18.35 6.89 -1.02
CA PRO A 33 -18.37 5.46 -0.65
C PRO A 33 -19.37 4.66 -1.48
N ASN A 34 -20.55 5.21 -1.77
CA ASN A 34 -21.59 4.51 -2.53
C ASN A 34 -21.14 4.23 -3.97
N LEU A 35 -20.52 5.20 -4.65
CA LEU A 35 -19.99 5.03 -6.01
C LEU A 35 -18.86 4.01 -6.04
N SER A 36 -17.99 4.05 -5.04
CA SER A 36 -16.89 3.10 -4.89
C SER A 36 -17.38 1.68 -4.62
N CYS A 37 -18.42 1.54 -3.80
CA CYS A 37 -19.06 0.26 -3.51
C CYS A 37 -19.73 -0.33 -4.76
N LEU A 38 -20.52 0.48 -5.50
CA LEU A 38 -21.12 0.06 -6.75
C LEU A 38 -20.06 -0.35 -7.78
N TYR A 39 -18.99 0.43 -7.93
CA TYR A 39 -17.87 0.09 -8.81
C TYR A 39 -17.22 -1.24 -8.40
N THR A 40 -16.96 -1.42 -7.10
CA THR A 40 -16.42 -2.68 -6.56
C THR A 40 -17.34 -3.86 -6.87
N LEU A 41 -18.65 -3.72 -6.63
CA LEU A 41 -19.63 -4.78 -6.91
C LEU A 41 -19.68 -5.14 -8.40
N VAL A 42 -19.70 -4.15 -9.30
CA VAL A 42 -19.71 -4.39 -10.75
C VAL A 42 -18.44 -5.11 -11.20
N VAL A 43 -17.29 -4.63 -10.75
CA VAL A 43 -15.99 -5.21 -11.10
C VAL A 43 -15.90 -6.65 -10.58
N TRP A 44 -16.23 -6.90 -9.32
CA TRP A 44 -16.17 -8.24 -8.73
C TRP A 44 -17.25 -9.20 -9.26
N SER A 45 -18.43 -8.69 -9.61
CA SER A 45 -19.45 -9.48 -10.31
C SER A 45 -18.94 -9.94 -11.66
N PHE A 46 -18.32 -9.03 -12.44
CA PHE A 46 -17.68 -9.38 -13.72
C PHE A 46 -16.56 -10.42 -13.54
N PHE A 47 -15.71 -10.27 -12.51
CA PHE A 47 -14.69 -11.27 -12.17
C PHE A 47 -15.30 -12.62 -11.85
N THR A 48 -16.32 -12.66 -10.98
CA THR A 48 -16.97 -13.91 -10.55
C THR A 48 -17.61 -14.62 -11.73
N CYS A 49 -18.30 -13.90 -12.62
CA CYS A 49 -18.86 -14.46 -13.84
C CYS A 49 -17.77 -15.02 -14.77
N SER A 50 -16.65 -14.32 -14.93
CA SER A 50 -15.54 -14.74 -15.78
C SER A 50 -14.82 -15.98 -15.24
N PHE A 51 -14.59 -16.05 -13.92
CA PHE A 51 -14.03 -17.23 -13.25
C PHE A 51 -14.98 -18.43 -13.32
N TYR A 52 -16.28 -18.20 -13.13
CA TYR A 52 -17.29 -19.26 -13.24
C TYR A 52 -17.32 -19.86 -14.64
N TYR A 53 -17.31 -19.02 -15.69
CA TYR A 53 -17.25 -19.49 -17.07
C TYR A 53 -15.97 -20.28 -17.37
N SER A 54 -14.83 -19.79 -16.89
CA SER A 54 -13.52 -20.43 -17.08
C SER A 54 -13.46 -21.81 -16.42
N TYR A 55 -14.03 -21.98 -15.23
CA TYR A 55 -14.12 -23.25 -14.52
C TYR A 55 -14.94 -24.32 -15.27
N TYR A 56 -15.93 -23.90 -16.07
CA TYR A 56 -16.74 -24.83 -16.86
C TYR A 56 -16.08 -25.27 -18.17
N ILE A 57 -15.22 -24.43 -18.74
CA ILE A 57 -14.51 -24.74 -19.99
C ILE A 57 -13.18 -25.45 -19.71
N GLU A 58 -12.44 -25.01 -18.70
CA GLU A 58 -11.19 -25.64 -18.30
C GLU A 58 -11.47 -26.72 -17.24
N LEU A 59 -11.08 -27.96 -17.55
CA LEU A 59 -11.16 -29.10 -16.65
C LEU A 59 -10.53 -28.72 -15.27
N PRO A 60 -11.14 -29.08 -14.12
CA PRO A 60 -10.71 -28.65 -12.77
C PRO A 60 -9.27 -29.01 -12.36
N LEU A 61 -8.48 -29.66 -13.22
CA LEU A 61 -7.09 -30.03 -12.96
C LEU A 61 -6.10 -28.86 -13.06
N LEU A 62 -6.41 -27.75 -13.75
CA LEU A 62 -5.46 -26.65 -13.97
C LEU A 62 -5.56 -25.50 -12.95
N VAL A 63 -6.64 -25.41 -12.19
CA VAL A 63 -6.82 -24.32 -11.22
C VAL A 63 -6.02 -24.61 -9.96
N SER A 64 -4.81 -24.04 -9.89
CA SER A 64 -3.94 -24.14 -8.72
C SER A 64 -4.65 -23.60 -7.48
N SER A 65 -4.54 -24.29 -6.35
CA SER A 65 -5.01 -23.83 -5.04
C SER A 65 -4.47 -22.44 -4.66
N ARG A 66 -3.31 -22.04 -5.22
CA ARG A 66 -2.71 -20.71 -5.05
C ARG A 66 -3.62 -19.58 -5.55
N SER A 67 -4.31 -19.77 -6.68
CA SER A 67 -5.17 -18.75 -7.30
C SER A 67 -6.34 -18.37 -6.39
N TYR A 68 -6.96 -19.36 -5.77
CA TYR A 68 -8.06 -19.16 -4.82
C TYR A 68 -7.62 -18.39 -3.58
N ILE A 69 -6.45 -18.73 -3.03
CA ILE A 69 -5.88 -18.03 -1.87
C ILE A 69 -5.60 -16.56 -2.21
N ILE A 70 -5.02 -16.29 -3.38
CA ILE A 70 -4.75 -14.92 -3.84
C ILE A 70 -6.07 -14.15 -4.06
N GLY A 71 -7.11 -14.79 -4.61
CA GLY A 71 -8.43 -14.18 -4.76
C GLY A 71 -9.07 -13.82 -3.42
N ILE A 72 -9.11 -14.76 -2.47
CA ILE A 72 -9.68 -14.54 -1.13
C ILE A 72 -8.92 -13.42 -0.39
N THR A 73 -7.59 -13.43 -0.45
CA THR A 73 -6.76 -12.40 0.18
C THR A 73 -6.92 -11.03 -0.48
N ALA A 74 -7.15 -10.96 -1.80
CA ALA A 74 -7.46 -9.71 -2.49
C ALA A 74 -8.83 -9.15 -2.06
N ILE A 75 -9.87 -10.00 -1.96
CA ILE A 75 -11.19 -9.59 -1.46
C ILE A 75 -11.07 -9.08 -0.01
N ALA A 76 -10.38 -9.83 0.85
CA ALA A 76 -10.14 -9.43 2.23
C ALA A 76 -9.40 -8.09 2.31
N SER A 77 -8.37 -7.88 1.48
CA SER A 77 -7.61 -6.63 1.41
C SER A 77 -8.49 -5.45 1.03
N ILE A 78 -9.37 -5.63 0.02
CA ILE A 78 -10.32 -4.59 -0.40
C ILE A 78 -11.28 -4.26 0.73
N LEU A 79 -11.90 -5.27 1.34
CA LEU A 79 -12.82 -5.05 2.47
C LEU A 79 -12.13 -4.32 3.61
N VAL A 80 -10.94 -4.75 4.01
CA VAL A 80 -10.13 -4.11 5.05
C VAL A 80 -9.86 -2.65 4.69
N SER A 81 -9.46 -2.36 3.45
CA SER A 81 -9.21 -0.98 3.02
C SER A 81 -10.46 -0.11 3.03
N PHE A 82 -11.62 -0.65 2.65
CA PHE A 82 -12.90 0.07 2.72
C PHE A 82 -13.30 0.37 4.16
N PHE A 83 -13.19 -0.61 5.06
CA PHE A 83 -13.55 -0.44 6.47
C PHE A 83 -12.59 0.50 7.20
N ARG A 84 -11.28 0.40 6.90
CA ARG A 84 -10.23 1.18 7.56
C ARG A 84 -9.87 2.49 6.87
N PHE A 85 -10.65 2.89 5.86
CA PHE A 85 -10.38 4.09 5.08
C PHE A 85 -10.40 5.35 5.95
N LYS A 86 -11.35 5.42 6.89
CA LYS A 86 -11.50 6.57 7.79
C LYS A 86 -10.30 6.69 8.74
N GLU A 87 -9.84 5.57 9.28
CA GLU A 87 -8.66 5.50 10.14
C GLU A 87 -7.39 5.89 9.37
N LEU A 88 -7.25 5.43 8.13
CA LEU A 88 -6.12 5.81 7.28
C LEU A 88 -6.08 7.32 7.01
N ASN A 89 -7.23 7.92 6.65
CA ASN A 89 -7.31 9.37 6.43
C ASN A 89 -7.01 10.15 7.73
N GLY A 90 -7.44 9.65 8.89
CA GLY A 90 -7.07 10.19 10.19
C GLY A 90 -5.55 10.15 10.43
N CYS A 91 -4.91 9.01 10.16
CA CYS A 91 -3.46 8.84 10.28
C CYS A 91 -2.68 9.77 9.35
N LEU A 92 -3.13 9.94 8.10
CA LEU A 92 -2.52 10.88 7.16
C LEU A 92 -2.65 12.34 7.62
N HIS A 93 -3.77 12.68 8.28
CA HIS A 93 -3.96 13.99 8.87
C HIS A 93 -3.01 14.22 10.06
N GLU A 94 -2.91 13.28 10.99
CA GLU A 94 -1.94 13.37 12.09
C GLU A 94 -0.50 13.50 11.58
N LEU A 95 -0.15 12.75 10.52
CA LEU A 95 1.17 12.84 9.91
C LEU A 95 1.44 14.21 9.27
N SER A 96 0.40 14.86 8.73
CA SER A 96 0.53 16.24 8.23
C SER A 96 0.82 17.24 9.35
N ILE A 97 0.27 17.04 10.55
CA ILE A 97 0.58 17.87 11.72
C ILE A 97 2.03 17.64 12.17
N VAL A 98 2.51 16.39 12.16
CA VAL A 98 3.93 16.09 12.42
C VAL A 98 4.83 16.80 11.41
N ASP A 99 4.44 16.84 10.13
CA ASP A 99 5.19 17.56 9.11
C ASP A 99 5.20 19.08 9.35
N ASP A 100 4.09 19.67 9.78
CA ASP A 100 3.99 21.10 10.10
C ASP A 100 4.84 21.46 11.33
N THR A 101 4.85 20.61 12.36
CA THR A 101 5.72 20.81 13.54
C THR A 101 7.19 20.66 13.20
N LEU A 102 7.56 19.69 12.35
CA LEU A 102 8.91 19.55 11.84
C LEU A 102 9.34 20.79 11.03
N GLU A 103 8.43 21.37 10.24
CA GLU A 103 8.68 22.62 9.53
C GLU A 103 8.93 23.80 10.47
N ALA A 104 8.12 23.94 11.53
CA ALA A 104 8.34 24.96 12.56
C ALA A 104 9.70 24.79 13.27
N LEU A 105 10.21 23.55 13.36
CA LEU A 105 11.54 23.22 13.88
C LEU A 105 12.66 23.37 12.82
N GLY A 106 12.36 23.95 11.66
CA GLY A 106 13.34 24.25 10.60
C GLY A 106 13.63 23.09 9.66
N ALA A 107 12.79 22.04 9.60
CA ALA A 107 12.91 20.99 8.59
C ALA A 107 12.04 21.29 7.35
N PRO A 108 12.60 21.39 6.13
CA PRO A 108 11.82 21.74 4.96
C PRO A 108 10.80 20.65 4.59
N LYS A 109 9.60 21.07 4.16
CA LYS A 109 8.59 20.19 3.57
C LYS A 109 9.10 19.62 2.25
N LYS A 110 9.15 18.29 2.15
CA LYS A 110 9.62 17.56 0.95
C LYS A 110 8.48 16.95 0.12
N TYR A 111 7.28 17.55 0.16
CA TYR A 111 6.09 17.03 -0.51
C TYR A 111 6.26 16.87 -2.02
N GLN A 112 6.96 17.78 -2.69
CA GLN A 112 7.22 17.66 -4.13
C GLN A 112 8.13 16.46 -4.44
N GLN A 113 9.16 16.22 -3.61
CA GLN A 113 10.03 15.06 -3.78
C GLN A 113 9.28 13.75 -3.50
N LEU A 114 8.39 13.75 -2.50
CA LEU A 114 7.52 12.62 -2.20
C LEU A 114 6.60 12.31 -3.38
N ARG A 115 5.91 13.33 -3.92
CA ARG A 115 5.04 13.19 -5.09
C ARG A 115 5.79 12.65 -6.31
N ASN A 116 7.00 13.14 -6.58
CA ASN A 116 7.81 12.64 -7.69
C ASN A 116 8.22 11.18 -7.50
N LYS A 117 8.58 10.78 -6.27
CA LYS A 117 8.87 9.37 -5.94
C LYS A 117 7.64 8.48 -6.12
N ILE A 118 6.46 8.95 -5.73
CA ILE A 118 5.18 8.25 -5.89
C ILE A 118 4.85 8.06 -7.38
N ILE A 119 4.93 9.13 -8.17
CA ILE A 119 4.68 9.07 -9.62
C ILE A 119 5.62 8.05 -10.27
N ARG A 120 6.90 8.02 -9.87
CA ARG A 120 7.87 7.03 -10.37
C ARG A 120 7.47 5.59 -10.01
N ILE A 121 6.93 5.35 -8.82
CA ILE A 121 6.42 4.02 -8.41
C ILE A 121 5.22 3.63 -9.26
N ILE A 122 4.27 4.54 -9.50
CA ILE A 122 3.09 4.29 -10.33
C ILE A 122 3.50 3.95 -11.77
N ILE A 123 4.42 4.73 -12.35
CA ILE A 123 4.94 4.47 -13.70
C ILE A 123 5.58 3.08 -13.77
N GLY A 124 6.45 2.75 -12.80
CA GLY A 124 7.10 1.44 -12.75
C GLY A 124 6.10 0.29 -12.63
N TRP A 125 5.03 0.48 -11.86
CA TRP A 125 3.97 -0.50 -11.72
C TRP A 125 3.11 -0.68 -12.98
N ILE A 126 2.82 0.41 -13.70
CA ILE A 126 2.14 0.36 -15.01
C ILE A 126 3.02 -0.39 -16.02
N VAL A 127 4.31 -0.06 -16.09
CA VAL A 127 5.27 -0.75 -16.98
C VAL A 127 5.34 -2.24 -16.63
N PHE A 128 5.34 -2.61 -15.35
CA PHE A 128 5.32 -4.00 -14.92
C PHE A 128 4.08 -4.75 -15.45
N ILE A 129 2.88 -4.18 -15.30
CA ILE A 129 1.65 -4.78 -15.84
C ILE A 129 1.73 -4.89 -17.37
N SER A 130 2.16 -3.82 -18.05
CA SER A 130 2.28 -3.82 -19.51
C SER A 130 3.27 -4.87 -20.02
N LEU A 131 4.40 -5.06 -19.34
CA LEU A 131 5.39 -6.08 -19.68
C LEU A 131 4.84 -7.49 -19.45
N ASP A 132 4.21 -7.74 -18.31
CA ASP A 132 3.61 -9.04 -17.98
C ASP A 132 2.53 -9.43 -19.02
N LEU A 133 1.66 -8.49 -19.39
CA LEU A 133 0.66 -8.70 -20.45
C LEU A 133 1.29 -8.94 -21.82
N SER A 134 2.35 -8.19 -22.17
CA SER A 134 3.03 -8.32 -23.46
C SER A 134 3.73 -9.68 -23.62
N ILE A 135 4.35 -10.17 -22.55
CA ILE A 135 5.01 -11.48 -22.52
C ILE A 135 3.96 -12.58 -22.77
N THR A 136 2.83 -12.52 -22.07
CA THR A 136 1.75 -13.50 -22.25
C THR A 136 1.16 -13.46 -23.66
N LEU A 137 0.96 -12.25 -24.21
CA LEU A 137 0.51 -12.08 -25.59
C LEU A 137 1.46 -12.72 -26.59
N TYR A 138 2.77 -12.50 -26.42
CA TYR A 138 3.80 -13.07 -27.27
C TYR A 138 3.77 -14.60 -27.25
N PHE A 139 3.75 -15.23 -26.07
CA PHE A 139 3.69 -16.69 -25.96
C PHE A 139 2.41 -17.29 -26.54
N ASN A 140 1.26 -16.65 -26.31
CA ASN A 140 -0.01 -17.09 -26.89
C ASN A 140 -0.02 -16.96 -28.41
N PHE A 141 0.58 -15.89 -28.96
CA PHE A 141 0.72 -15.69 -30.39
C PHE A 141 1.64 -16.77 -31.02
N GLU A 142 2.77 -17.07 -30.38
CA GLU A 142 3.69 -18.13 -30.83
C GLU A 142 3.03 -19.51 -30.82
N TYR A 143 2.33 -19.86 -29.74
CA TYR A 143 1.58 -21.11 -29.64
C TYR A 143 0.46 -21.21 -30.70
N SER A 144 -0.23 -20.11 -30.93
CA SER A 144 -1.31 -20.01 -31.92
C SER A 144 -0.81 -20.09 -33.36
N PHE A 145 0.38 -19.55 -33.65
CA PHE A 145 0.97 -19.60 -35.00
C PHE A 145 1.35 -21.03 -35.40
N LEU A 146 1.74 -21.86 -34.43
CA LEU A 146 2.09 -23.27 -34.64
C LEU A 146 0.86 -24.18 -34.87
N ASN A 147 -0.32 -23.80 -34.35
CA ASN A 147 -1.58 -24.54 -34.50
C ASN A 147 -2.52 -23.79 -35.46
N THR A 148 -2.43 -24.11 -36.75
CA THR A 148 -3.19 -23.52 -37.86
C THR A 148 -4.71 -23.79 -37.79
N ASP A 149 -5.48 -22.94 -37.13
CA ASP A 149 -6.95 -22.92 -37.26
C ASP A 149 -7.49 -21.48 -37.26
N SER A 150 -8.41 -21.13 -38.18
CA SER A 150 -8.83 -19.74 -38.46
C SER A 150 -9.68 -19.03 -37.38
N PHE A 151 -9.92 -19.67 -36.23
CA PHE A 151 -10.69 -19.12 -35.10
C PHE A 151 -9.87 -18.19 -34.17
N LEU A 152 -8.75 -17.64 -34.68
CA LEU A 152 -7.65 -17.09 -33.89
C LEU A 152 -7.95 -15.78 -33.18
N PHE A 153 -8.64 -14.83 -33.82
CA PHE A 153 -8.79 -13.50 -33.24
C PHE A 153 -9.72 -13.49 -32.03
N PHE A 154 -10.84 -14.22 -32.13
CA PHE A 154 -11.80 -14.35 -31.03
C PHE A 154 -11.24 -15.21 -29.89
N GLY A 155 -10.49 -16.27 -30.23
CA GLY A 155 -9.78 -17.10 -29.26
C GLY A 155 -8.69 -16.33 -28.49
N LEU A 156 -7.84 -15.57 -29.19
CA LEU A 156 -6.78 -14.75 -28.57
C LEU A 156 -7.35 -13.63 -27.68
N TYR A 157 -8.44 -12.99 -28.10
CA TYR A 157 -9.12 -11.99 -27.27
C TYR A 157 -9.71 -12.62 -26.01
N PHE A 158 -10.33 -13.78 -26.13
CA PHE A 158 -10.93 -14.48 -25.01
C PHE A 158 -9.87 -15.00 -24.02
N THR A 159 -8.78 -15.59 -24.51
CA THR A 159 -7.66 -16.05 -23.66
C THR A 159 -6.94 -14.88 -23.00
N HIS A 160 -6.80 -13.75 -23.69
CA HIS A 160 -6.20 -12.56 -23.10
C HIS A 160 -7.10 -11.94 -22.02
N MET A 161 -8.41 -11.84 -22.26
CA MET A 161 -9.36 -11.37 -21.26
C MET A 161 -9.35 -12.30 -20.03
N HIS A 162 -9.30 -13.61 -20.24
CA HIS A 162 -9.15 -14.58 -19.16
C HIS A 162 -7.83 -14.36 -18.39
N TYR A 163 -6.69 -14.23 -19.06
CA TYR A 163 -5.41 -14.00 -18.37
C TYR A 163 -5.41 -12.73 -17.50
N LEU A 164 -6.01 -11.64 -18.01
CA LEU A 164 -6.15 -10.40 -17.26
C LEU A 164 -7.06 -10.60 -16.04
N VAL A 165 -8.16 -11.34 -16.21
CA VAL A 165 -9.09 -11.68 -15.14
C VAL A 165 -8.38 -12.48 -14.03
N TYR A 166 -7.59 -13.46 -14.42
CA TYR A 166 -6.89 -14.36 -13.51
C TYR A 166 -5.76 -13.67 -12.73
N ASN A 167 -5.02 -12.75 -13.37
CA ASN A 167 -3.91 -12.03 -12.73
C ASN A 167 -4.33 -10.74 -12.01
N TYR A 168 -5.57 -10.28 -12.18
CA TYR A 168 -6.03 -9.07 -11.51
C TYR A 168 -5.84 -9.08 -9.98
N PRO A 169 -6.22 -10.14 -9.23
CA PRO A 169 -5.96 -10.21 -7.79
C PRO A 169 -4.48 -10.06 -7.42
N ARG A 170 -3.59 -10.58 -8.27
CA ARG A 170 -2.13 -10.47 -8.10
C ARG A 170 -1.68 -9.01 -8.25
N TYR A 171 -2.17 -8.30 -9.27
CA TYR A 171 -1.85 -6.88 -9.46
C TYR A 171 -2.39 -6.00 -8.32
N VAL A 172 -3.62 -6.26 -7.87
CA VAL A 172 -4.22 -5.58 -6.69
C VAL A 172 -3.36 -5.80 -5.45
N HIS A 173 -2.91 -7.03 -5.20
CA HIS A 173 -2.07 -7.35 -4.05
C HIS A 173 -0.71 -6.63 -4.13
N PHE A 174 -0.05 -6.63 -5.30
CA PHE A 174 1.20 -5.89 -5.49
C PHE A 174 1.02 -4.39 -5.26
N LEU A 175 -0.07 -3.81 -5.78
CA LEU A 175 -0.36 -2.40 -5.57
C LEU A 175 -0.62 -2.09 -4.09
N SER A 176 -1.41 -2.91 -3.40
CA SER A 176 -1.65 -2.79 -1.96
C SER A 176 -0.32 -2.79 -1.18
N ALA A 177 0.56 -3.74 -1.46
CA ALA A 177 1.87 -3.82 -0.83
C ALA A 177 2.75 -2.58 -1.13
N LEU A 178 2.73 -2.08 -2.37
CA LEU A 178 3.45 -0.84 -2.74
C LEU A 178 2.93 0.38 -1.97
N ILE A 179 1.60 0.47 -1.78
CA ILE A 179 0.98 1.58 -1.06
C ILE A 179 1.39 1.55 0.41
N TRP A 180 1.24 0.41 1.08
CA TRP A 180 1.67 0.24 2.47
C TRP A 180 3.17 0.48 2.65
N ALA A 181 4.01 -0.09 1.78
CA ALA A 181 5.45 0.13 1.83
C ALA A 181 5.81 1.61 1.67
N SER A 182 5.10 2.34 0.80
CA SER A 182 5.35 3.77 0.60
C SER A 182 4.99 4.62 1.82
N ILE A 183 3.86 4.32 2.47
CA ILE A 183 3.38 5.01 3.68
C ILE A 183 4.31 4.72 4.84
N ILE A 184 4.63 3.45 5.11
CA ILE A 184 5.54 3.05 6.19
C ILE A 184 6.92 3.68 6.00
N ARG A 185 7.46 3.67 4.77
CA ARG A 185 8.75 4.30 4.48
C ARG A 185 8.70 5.81 4.73
N TYR A 186 7.59 6.47 4.40
CA TYR A 186 7.44 7.90 4.64
C TYR A 186 7.37 8.21 6.14
N VAL A 187 6.51 7.49 6.88
CA VAL A 187 6.39 7.58 8.33
C VAL A 187 7.74 7.35 9.02
N GLY A 188 8.45 6.28 8.67
CA GLY A 188 9.77 5.98 9.22
C GLY A 188 10.79 7.08 8.95
N SER A 189 10.76 7.70 7.77
CA SER A 189 11.65 8.84 7.47
C SER A 189 11.37 10.07 8.32
N ARG A 190 10.11 10.31 8.69
CA ARG A 190 9.72 11.41 9.58
C ARG A 190 10.07 11.12 11.03
N PHE A 191 9.88 9.89 11.50
CA PHE A 191 10.35 9.48 12.82
C PHE A 191 11.86 9.66 12.99
N HIS A 192 12.64 9.27 11.97
CA HIS A 192 14.09 9.49 12.01
C HIS A 192 14.44 10.98 12.12
N GLN A 193 13.75 11.82 11.34
CA GLN A 193 13.94 13.27 11.39
C GLN A 193 13.53 13.89 12.73
N VAL A 194 12.44 13.42 13.35
CA VAL A 194 12.04 13.83 14.70
C VAL A 194 13.13 13.45 15.71
N ASN A 195 13.64 12.22 15.62
CA ASN A 195 14.69 11.73 16.52
C ASN A 195 15.98 12.55 16.40
N ASP A 196 16.43 12.85 15.19
CA ASP A 196 17.61 13.69 14.94
C ASP A 196 17.46 15.08 15.58
N ARG A 197 16.26 15.67 15.49
CA ARG A 197 15.99 16.98 16.10
C ARG A 197 15.90 16.92 17.62
N LEU A 198 15.33 15.86 18.18
CA LEU A 198 15.31 15.66 19.64
C LEU A 198 16.72 15.51 20.21
N HIS A 199 17.61 14.81 19.52
CA HIS A 199 19.02 14.71 19.92
C HIS A 199 19.73 16.07 19.95
N VAL A 200 19.43 16.96 19.01
CA VAL A 200 20.01 18.31 18.97
C VAL A 200 19.41 19.22 20.04
N LEU A 201 18.09 19.12 20.30
CA LEU A 201 17.40 19.99 21.26
C LEU A 201 17.62 19.58 22.72
N TYR A 202 17.84 18.29 22.98
CA TYR A 202 17.98 17.72 24.32
C TYR A 202 19.16 16.74 24.40
N PRO A 203 20.41 17.22 24.23
CA PRO A 203 21.60 16.35 24.29
C PRO A 203 21.70 15.64 25.65
N ASP A 204 21.47 16.36 26.75
CA ASP A 204 21.57 15.87 28.13
C ASP A 204 20.64 14.68 28.47
N LEU A 205 19.53 14.56 27.72
CA LEU A 205 18.52 13.51 27.90
C LEU A 205 19.00 12.17 27.32
N PHE A 206 19.88 12.20 26.33
CA PHE A 206 20.47 11.02 25.68
C PHE A 206 21.90 10.75 26.14
N GLU A 207 22.66 11.77 26.54
CA GLU A 207 24.04 11.64 27.03
C GLU A 207 24.11 10.87 28.36
N ASN A 208 23.09 11.02 29.22
CA ASN A 208 23.01 10.23 30.47
C ASN A 208 22.89 8.72 30.25
N ASN A 209 22.40 8.24 29.10
CA ASN A 209 22.24 6.80 28.84
C ASN A 209 23.54 6.12 28.37
N ALA A 210 24.53 6.87 27.88
CA ALA A 210 25.79 6.30 27.41
C ALA A 210 26.68 5.82 28.58
N ASP A 211 26.64 6.51 29.72
CA ASP A 211 27.42 6.13 30.92
C ASP A 211 26.74 5.06 31.78
N TYR A 212 25.42 4.87 31.66
CA TYR A 212 24.72 3.79 32.38
C TYR A 212 25.09 2.38 31.88
N GLY A 213 25.61 2.26 30.66
CA GLY A 213 25.99 0.97 30.06
C GLY A 213 27.19 0.30 30.74
N ARG A 214 27.99 1.03 31.52
CA ARG A 214 29.25 0.51 32.09
C ARG A 214 29.23 0.28 33.60
N GLN A 215 28.31 0.90 34.35
CA GLN A 215 28.39 0.91 35.82
C GLN A 215 27.28 0.16 36.58
N ASN A 216 26.20 -0.27 35.94
CA ASN A 216 25.01 -0.77 36.67
C ASN A 216 24.63 -2.23 36.41
N ARG A 217 25.61 -3.15 36.42
CA ARG A 217 25.32 -4.60 36.35
C ARG A 217 25.05 -5.28 37.71
N TYR A 218 25.22 -4.60 38.85
CA TYR A 218 25.07 -5.26 40.17
C TYR A 218 24.32 -4.49 41.27
N LEU A 219 23.88 -3.23 41.10
CA LEU A 219 23.32 -2.43 42.21
C LEU A 219 21.89 -1.92 42.03
N LEU A 220 21.20 -2.23 40.94
CA LEU A 220 19.89 -1.64 40.62
C LEU A 220 18.71 -2.62 40.79
N VAL A 221 18.73 -3.52 41.78
CA VAL A 221 17.56 -4.40 42.05
C VAL A 221 16.64 -3.84 43.15
N ASN A 222 17.10 -2.93 44.04
CA ASN A 222 16.35 -2.64 45.27
C ASN A 222 15.92 -1.18 45.54
N HIS A 223 15.98 -0.22 44.59
CA HIS A 223 15.66 1.17 44.96
C HIS A 223 14.84 2.06 44.01
N ARG A 224 14.13 1.53 43.01
CA ARG A 224 13.28 2.38 42.12
C ARG A 224 11.84 1.92 41.89
N ILE A 225 11.28 1.13 42.81
CA ILE A 225 9.88 0.67 42.73
C ILE A 225 8.85 1.78 43.07
N THR A 226 9.25 2.93 43.64
CA THR A 226 8.29 3.91 44.16
C THR A 226 8.10 5.20 43.36
N GLY A 227 8.86 5.46 42.28
CA GLY A 227 8.77 6.73 41.53
C GLY A 227 8.42 6.65 40.04
N ALA A 228 8.35 5.45 39.44
CA ALA A 228 8.39 5.27 37.99
C ALA A 228 7.04 4.92 37.31
N LYS A 229 5.91 5.05 38.01
CA LYS A 229 4.61 4.62 37.45
C LYS A 229 4.03 5.57 36.38
N SER A 230 4.47 6.82 36.29
CA SER A 230 3.91 7.79 35.31
C SER A 230 4.73 7.97 34.03
N ARG A 231 6.06 7.76 34.05
CA ARG A 231 6.92 7.96 32.86
C ARG A 231 7.04 6.75 31.94
N MET A 232 6.94 5.54 32.47
CA MET A 232 7.02 4.31 31.67
C MET A 232 5.85 4.13 30.69
N ARG A 233 4.72 4.81 30.90
CA ARG A 233 3.57 4.74 29.97
C ARG A 233 3.77 5.49 28.65
N TYR A 234 4.69 6.44 28.58
CA TYR A 234 4.94 7.20 27.34
C TYR A 234 5.93 6.51 26.40
N ILE A 235 6.79 5.63 26.92
CA ILE A 235 7.83 4.95 26.12
C ILE A 235 7.23 3.80 25.30
N TRP A 236 6.20 3.12 25.80
CA TRP A 236 5.55 2.02 25.08
C TRP A 236 4.61 2.45 23.94
N ILE A 237 4.40 3.76 23.75
CA ILE A 237 3.60 4.29 22.62
C ILE A 237 4.49 4.52 21.37
N ILE A 238 5.81 4.30 21.46
CA ILE A 238 6.79 4.61 20.41
C ILE A 238 7.38 3.36 19.71
N MET A 239 6.92 2.14 20.04
CA MET A 239 7.21 0.93 19.24
C MET A 239 6.05 0.58 18.33
#